data_AF-A0A6P4ZAX1-F1
#
_entry.id   AF-A0A6P4ZAX1-F1
#
_cell.length_a   1.000
_cell.length_b   1.000
_cell.length_c   1.000
_cell.angle_alpha   90.00
_cell.angle_beta   90.00
_cell.angle_gamma   90.00
#
_symmetry.space_group_name_H-M   'P 1'
#
loop_
_entity.id
_entity.type
_entity.pdbx_description
1 polymer ?
#
loop_
_entity_poly.entity_id
_entity_poly.type
_entity_poly.pdbx_seq_one_letter_code
_entity_poly.pdbx_strand_id
1 'polypeptide(L)'
;MEKDANISQLTGRWRQDHSQNENYDEFLRENGLSWWIRKLVKLFKISPIEEYIVNGNQITYRQYTNQQRPSVDMTLTLGQPQNISMRGLGNFETVVSLDEYGRLVTRTKKASGEMVTTGRIDSQGQLELSILLPTGKTCRRVLKRVQ
;
A
#
# COMPACT_ATOMS: atom_id res chain seq x y z
N MET A 1 -8.99 0.88 22.32
CA MET A 1 -9.21 2.34 22.43
C MET A 1 -8.04 3.16 21.89
N GLU A 2 -6.80 3.02 22.37
CA GLU A 2 -5.67 3.84 21.84
C GLU A 2 -5.20 3.42 20.43
N LYS A 3 -5.18 2.12 20.13
CA LYS A 3 -4.81 1.60 18.79
C LYS A 3 -5.81 2.01 17.69
N ASP A 4 -7.10 2.09 18.04
CA ASP A 4 -8.18 2.44 17.12
C ASP A 4 -8.12 3.93 16.70
N ALA A 5 -7.63 4.80 17.61
CA ALA A 5 -7.44 6.22 17.34
C ALA A 5 -6.27 6.49 16.36
N ASN A 6 -5.24 5.63 16.35
CA ASN A 6 -4.08 5.79 15.47
C ASN A 6 -4.38 5.33 14.04
N ILE A 7 -5.04 4.17 13.89
CA ILE A 7 -5.35 3.63 12.55
C ILE A 7 -6.35 4.50 11.79
N SER A 8 -7.28 5.17 12.48
CA SER A 8 -8.26 6.07 11.84
C SER A 8 -7.60 7.26 11.12
N GLN A 9 -6.37 7.63 11.51
CA GLN A 9 -5.59 8.66 10.82
C GLN A 9 -5.20 8.24 9.39
N LEU A 10 -5.21 6.96 9.06
CA LEU A 10 -4.99 6.50 7.68
C LEU A 10 -6.11 6.94 6.74
N THR A 11 -7.32 7.18 7.27
CA THR A 11 -8.46 7.57 6.45
C THR A 11 -8.15 8.83 5.65
N GLY A 12 -8.35 8.74 4.34
CA GLY A 12 -8.09 9.82 3.39
C GLY A 12 -7.45 9.36 2.10
N ARG A 13 -7.17 10.33 1.24
CA ARG A 13 -6.53 10.14 -0.05
C ARG A 13 -5.06 10.51 0.01
N TRP A 14 -4.25 9.70 -0.63
CA TRP A 14 -2.80 9.73 -0.56
C TRP A 14 -2.21 9.64 -1.96
N ARG A 15 -1.12 10.36 -2.19
CA ARG A 15 -0.36 10.28 -3.43
C ARG A 15 1.12 10.14 -3.12
N GLN A 16 1.79 9.31 -3.89
CA GLN A 16 3.22 9.07 -3.75
C GLN A 16 4.03 10.36 -3.91
N ASP A 17 4.92 10.63 -2.95
CA ASP A 17 6.02 11.56 -3.12
C ASP A 17 7.23 10.82 -3.68
N HIS A 18 7.42 10.91 -5.00
CA HIS A 18 8.53 10.24 -5.69
C HIS A 18 9.92 10.77 -5.29
N SER A 19 10.03 11.93 -4.64
CA SER A 19 11.32 12.49 -4.24
C SER A 19 11.95 11.78 -3.03
N GLN A 20 11.16 11.02 -2.28
CA GLN A 20 11.58 10.37 -1.03
C GLN A 20 11.63 8.83 -1.15
N ASN A 21 11.54 8.30 -2.36
CA ASN A 21 11.45 6.86 -2.60
C ASN A 21 12.81 6.18 -2.54
N GLU A 22 12.86 5.04 -1.84
CA GLU A 22 14.02 4.14 -1.82
C GLU A 22 13.61 2.78 -2.39
N ASN A 23 14.42 2.24 -3.30
CA ASN A 23 14.20 0.94 -3.97
C ASN A 23 12.83 0.74 -4.64
N TYR A 24 12.20 1.83 -5.09
CA TYR A 24 10.87 1.77 -5.71
C TYR A 24 10.84 0.98 -7.04
N ASP A 25 11.93 0.97 -7.82
CA ASP A 25 11.98 0.16 -9.05
C ASP A 25 11.86 -1.34 -8.77
N GLU A 26 12.50 -1.81 -7.69
CA GLU A 26 12.41 -3.19 -7.22
C GLU A 26 10.97 -3.52 -6.82
N PHE A 27 10.32 -2.64 -6.05
CA PHE A 27 8.91 -2.79 -5.71
C PHE A 27 8.00 -2.90 -6.94
N LEU A 28 8.20 -2.07 -7.96
CA LEU A 28 7.42 -2.15 -9.20
C LEU A 28 7.69 -3.46 -9.95
N ARG A 29 8.93 -3.94 -9.97
CA ARG A 29 9.31 -5.22 -10.61
C ARG A 29 8.62 -6.39 -9.92
N GLU A 30 8.63 -6.44 -8.58
CA GLU A 30 7.96 -7.49 -7.80
C GLU A 30 6.42 -7.46 -7.93
N ASN A 31 5.86 -6.31 -8.32
CA ASN A 31 4.45 -6.20 -8.69
C ASN A 31 4.16 -6.52 -10.16
N GLY A 32 5.14 -7.08 -10.89
CA GLY A 32 4.96 -7.58 -12.24
C GLY A 32 5.01 -6.53 -13.34
N LEU A 33 5.38 -5.28 -13.03
CA LEU A 33 5.49 -4.24 -14.07
C LEU A 33 6.71 -4.52 -14.95
N SER A 34 6.51 -4.45 -16.27
CA SER A 34 7.59 -4.59 -17.26
C SER A 34 8.62 -3.45 -17.15
N TRP A 35 9.86 -3.70 -17.58
CA TRP A 35 10.95 -2.72 -17.51
C TRP A 35 10.60 -1.38 -18.18
N TRP A 36 9.92 -1.43 -19.32
CA TRP A 36 9.47 -0.23 -20.04
C TRP A 36 8.48 0.60 -19.20
N ILE A 37 7.49 -0.03 -18.57
CA ILE A 37 6.53 0.66 -17.70
C ILE A 37 7.24 1.25 -16.48
N ARG A 38 8.15 0.49 -15.84
CA ARG A 38 8.91 0.99 -14.68
C ARG A 38 9.72 2.24 -15.01
N LYS A 39 10.35 2.29 -16.19
CA LYS A 39 11.03 3.50 -16.68
C LYS A 39 10.09 4.70 -16.81
N LEU A 40 8.91 4.51 -17.41
CA LEU A 40 7.92 5.58 -17.56
C LEU A 40 7.44 6.09 -16.20
N VAL A 41 7.15 5.19 -15.26
CA VAL A 41 6.74 5.55 -13.89
C VAL A 41 7.78 6.42 -13.20
N LYS A 42 9.06 6.07 -13.32
CA LYS A 42 10.16 6.85 -12.72
C LYS A 42 10.34 8.21 -13.40
N LEU A 43 10.31 8.25 -14.74
CA LEU A 43 10.55 9.47 -15.50
C LEU A 43 9.43 10.51 -15.30
N PHE A 44 8.18 10.06 -15.35
CA PHE A 44 7.00 10.92 -15.28
C PHE A 44 6.39 11.01 -13.88
N LYS A 45 7.02 10.39 -12.87
CA LYS A 45 6.54 10.35 -11.48
C LYS A 45 5.06 9.94 -11.41
N ILE A 46 4.71 8.90 -12.17
CA ILE A 46 3.32 8.44 -12.27
C ILE A 46 3.00 7.65 -11.00
N SER A 47 2.00 8.12 -10.26
CA SER A 47 1.44 7.39 -9.13
C SER A 47 -0.08 7.51 -9.14
N PRO A 48 -0.80 6.42 -8.83
CA PRO A 48 -2.23 6.50 -8.57
C PRO A 48 -2.50 7.30 -7.29
N ILE A 49 -3.75 7.73 -7.11
CA ILE A 49 -4.25 8.13 -5.79
C ILE A 49 -4.64 6.86 -5.04
N GLU A 50 -4.19 6.72 -3.81
CA GLU A 50 -4.54 5.64 -2.90
C GLU A 50 -5.47 6.20 -1.82
N GLU A 51 -6.67 5.63 -1.69
CA GLU A 51 -7.66 6.02 -0.69
C GLU A 51 -7.79 4.88 0.33
N TYR A 52 -7.64 5.22 1.60
CA TYR A 52 -7.93 4.33 2.71
C TYR A 52 -9.18 4.85 3.42
N ILE A 53 -10.10 3.94 3.76
CA ILE A 53 -11.30 4.24 4.54
C ILE A 53 -11.33 3.23 5.69
N VAL A 54 -11.13 3.72 6.91
CA VAL A 54 -11.10 2.87 8.11
C VAL A 54 -12.42 2.99 8.86
N ASN A 55 -13.12 1.88 9.00
CA ASN A 55 -14.40 1.76 9.70
C ASN A 55 -14.30 0.65 10.74
N GLY A 56 -13.93 1.00 11.98
CA GLY A 56 -13.72 0.02 13.04
C GLY A 56 -12.61 -0.97 12.67
N ASN A 57 -12.96 -2.24 12.53
CA ASN A 57 -12.02 -3.32 12.15
C ASN A 57 -11.92 -3.55 10.63
N GLN A 58 -12.60 -2.74 9.82
CA GLN A 58 -12.54 -2.84 8.36
C GLN A 58 -11.71 -1.71 7.77
N ILE A 59 -10.91 -2.04 6.76
CA ILE A 59 -10.15 -1.08 5.95
C ILE A 59 -10.50 -1.32 4.50
N THR A 60 -11.16 -0.33 3.89
CA THR A 60 -11.34 -0.29 2.44
C THR A 60 -10.15 0.42 1.82
N TYR A 61 -9.48 -0.25 0.89
CA TYR A 61 -8.43 0.32 0.06
C TYR A 61 -8.94 0.50 -1.36
N ARG A 62 -8.79 1.71 -1.87
CA ARG A 62 -9.10 2.05 -3.26
C ARG A 62 -7.90 2.66 -3.95
N GLN A 63 -7.70 2.31 -5.21
CA GLN A 63 -6.68 2.91 -6.04
C GLN A 63 -7.31 3.55 -7.27
N TYR A 64 -6.88 4.75 -7.61
CA TYR A 64 -7.38 5.53 -8.74
C TYR A 64 -6.22 5.85 -9.69
N THR A 65 -6.21 5.19 -10.85
CA THR A 65 -5.34 5.58 -11.98
C THR A 65 -5.94 6.73 -12.79
N ASN A 66 -7.27 6.86 -12.77
CA ASN A 66 -8.04 8.01 -13.23
C ASN A 66 -9.03 8.44 -12.14
N GLN A 67 -9.44 9.72 -12.10
CA GLN A 67 -10.19 10.27 -10.97
C GLN A 67 -11.63 9.77 -10.83
N GLN A 68 -12.19 9.12 -11.86
CA GLN A 68 -13.63 8.84 -11.94
C GLN A 68 -14.03 7.48 -11.34
N ARG A 69 -13.17 6.46 -11.47
CA ARG A 69 -13.48 5.11 -10.95
C ARG A 69 -12.23 4.46 -10.36
N PRO A 70 -12.37 3.77 -9.21
CA PRO A 70 -11.24 3.03 -8.66
C PRO A 70 -10.88 1.88 -9.61
N SER A 71 -9.59 1.76 -9.94
CA SER A 71 -9.03 0.60 -10.63
C SER A 71 -8.86 -0.60 -9.70
N VAL A 72 -8.83 -0.34 -8.39
CA VAL A 72 -8.81 -1.34 -7.31
C VAL A 72 -9.78 -0.87 -6.24
N ASP A 73 -10.66 -1.75 -5.78
CA ASP A 73 -11.53 -1.52 -4.63
C ASP A 73 -11.61 -2.84 -3.83
N MET A 74 -11.10 -2.83 -2.61
CA MET A 74 -11.09 -4.02 -1.74
C MET A 74 -11.32 -3.62 -0.28
N THR A 75 -12.08 -4.43 0.45
CA THR A 75 -12.31 -4.23 1.89
C THR A 75 -11.73 -5.40 2.68
N LEU A 76 -10.80 -5.08 3.57
CA LEU A 76 -10.05 -6.02 4.38
C LEU A 76 -10.51 -5.93 5.82
N THR A 77 -10.73 -7.07 6.47
CA THR A 77 -11.02 -7.13 7.91
C THR A 77 -9.73 -7.40 8.67
N LEU A 78 -9.45 -6.60 9.69
CA LEU A 78 -8.26 -6.77 10.54
C LEU A 78 -8.20 -8.18 11.14
N GLY A 79 -7.03 -8.81 11.02
CA GLY A 79 -6.73 -10.15 11.55
C GLY A 79 -7.29 -11.31 10.72
N GLN A 80 -8.05 -11.04 9.66
CA GLN A 80 -8.65 -12.09 8.82
C GLN A 80 -7.92 -12.19 7.47
N PRO A 81 -7.30 -13.34 7.16
CA PRO A 81 -6.76 -13.60 5.83
C PRO A 81 -7.87 -13.60 4.77
N GLN A 82 -7.60 -12.99 3.63
CA GLN A 82 -8.50 -12.95 2.49
C GLN A 82 -7.78 -13.35 1.20
N ASN A 83 -8.41 -14.24 0.44
CA ASN A 83 -7.95 -14.62 -0.89
C ASN A 83 -8.56 -13.66 -1.92
N ILE A 84 -7.71 -12.95 -2.66
CA ILE A 84 -8.11 -11.94 -3.62
C ILE A 84 -7.62 -12.37 -5.00
N SER A 85 -8.53 -12.35 -5.97
CA SER A 85 -8.21 -12.48 -7.39
C SER A 85 -8.33 -11.12 -8.05
N MET A 86 -7.23 -10.59 -8.60
CA MET A 86 -7.23 -9.30 -9.28
C MET A 86 -6.72 -9.45 -10.71
N ARG A 87 -7.47 -8.86 -11.64
CA ARG A 87 -7.06 -8.80 -13.05
C ARG A 87 -5.72 -8.08 -13.17
N GLY A 88 -4.72 -8.75 -13.75
CA GLY A 88 -3.37 -8.21 -13.97
C GLY A 88 -2.38 -8.42 -12.82
N LEU A 89 -2.85 -8.65 -11.59
CA LEU A 89 -2.00 -8.94 -10.42
C LEU A 89 -2.06 -10.42 -9.98
N GLY A 90 -3.01 -11.19 -10.50
CA GLY A 90 -3.18 -12.60 -10.21
C GLY A 90 -3.92 -12.85 -8.90
N ASN A 91 -3.75 -14.07 -8.37
CA ASN A 91 -4.32 -14.48 -7.09
C ASN A 91 -3.29 -14.27 -5.98
N PHE A 92 -3.74 -13.74 -4.84
CA PHE A 92 -2.91 -13.58 -3.66
C PHE A 92 -3.74 -13.66 -2.38
N GLU A 93 -3.09 -14.09 -1.31
CA GLU A 93 -3.66 -14.02 0.04
C GLU A 93 -3.15 -12.76 0.70
N THR A 94 -4.02 -12.02 1.39
CA THR A 94 -3.61 -10.84 2.15
C THR A 94 -4.23 -10.84 3.53
N VAL A 95 -3.47 -10.42 4.53
CA VAL A 95 -3.96 -10.17 5.89
C VAL A 95 -3.47 -8.81 6.34
N VAL A 96 -4.37 -8.04 6.96
CA VAL A 96 -4.04 -6.74 7.54
C VAL A 96 -4.18 -6.86 9.04
N SER A 97 -3.22 -6.30 9.77
CA SER A 97 -3.15 -6.35 11.22
C SER A 97 -2.56 -5.04 11.76
N LEU A 98 -2.63 -4.89 13.08
CA LEU A 98 -1.91 -3.84 13.79
C LEU A 98 -0.81 -4.49 14.64
N ASP A 99 0.38 -3.90 14.66
CA ASP A 99 1.44 -4.36 15.55
C ASP A 99 1.26 -3.87 16.99
N GLU A 100 2.25 -4.16 17.85
CA GLU A 100 2.24 -3.76 19.25
C GLU A 100 2.17 -2.23 19.42
N TYR A 101 2.74 -1.46 18.48
CA TYR A 101 2.76 0.00 18.44
C TYR A 101 1.55 0.62 17.71
N GLY A 102 0.62 -0.21 17.23
CA GLY A 102 -0.56 0.26 16.49
C GLY A 102 -0.26 0.67 15.04
N ARG A 103 0.88 0.26 14.47
CA ARG A 103 1.20 0.48 13.05
C ARG A 103 0.46 -0.54 12.19
N LEU A 104 0.05 -0.10 11.00
CA LEU A 104 -0.57 -0.99 10.02
C LEU A 104 0.46 -2.00 9.52
N VAL A 105 0.14 -3.28 9.54
CA VAL A 105 0.95 -4.34 8.95
C VAL A 105 0.09 -5.13 7.97
N THR A 106 0.45 -5.07 6.69
CA THR A 106 -0.16 -5.86 5.62
C THR A 106 0.83 -6.93 5.17
N ARG A 107 0.42 -8.19 5.24
CA ARG A 107 1.18 -9.32 4.68
C ARG A 107 0.44 -9.81 3.46
N THR A 108 1.12 -9.83 2.33
CA THR A 108 0.57 -10.29 1.06
C THR A 108 1.41 -11.43 0.52
N LYS A 109 0.80 -12.62 0.40
CA LYS A 109 1.43 -13.82 -0.12
C LYS A 109 1.01 -14.05 -1.57
N LYS A 110 2.01 -14.08 -2.45
CA LYS A 110 1.88 -14.39 -3.88
C LYS A 110 2.66 -15.68 -4.17
N ALA A 111 2.51 -16.22 -5.38
CA ALA A 111 3.34 -17.33 -5.86
C ALA A 111 4.85 -16.98 -5.84
N SER A 112 5.21 -15.71 -6.02
CA SER A 112 6.60 -15.22 -5.98
C SER A 112 7.16 -15.04 -4.55
N GLY A 113 6.35 -15.21 -3.51
CA GLY A 113 6.76 -15.07 -2.11
C GLY A 113 5.85 -14.12 -1.31
N GLU A 114 6.29 -13.81 -0.09
CA GLU A 114 5.58 -12.92 0.83
C GLU A 114 6.17 -11.50 0.77
N MET A 115 5.29 -10.51 0.75
CA MET A 115 5.60 -9.11 0.91
C MET A 115 4.99 -8.61 2.21
N VAL A 116 5.76 -7.88 3.02
CA VAL A 116 5.28 -7.30 4.27
C VAL A 116 5.37 -5.79 4.18
N THR A 117 4.25 -5.11 4.29
CA THR A 117 4.16 -3.65 4.31
C THR A 117 3.82 -3.19 5.71
N THR A 118 4.64 -2.31 6.28
CA THR A 118 4.37 -1.61 7.53
C THR A 118 4.12 -0.14 7.24
N GLY A 119 2.98 0.38 7.69
CA GLY A 119 2.56 1.76 7.47
C GLY A 119 2.39 2.54 8.77
N ARG A 120 2.82 3.81 8.76
CA ARG A 120 2.59 4.75 9.86
C ARG A 120 2.38 6.17 9.33
N ILE A 121 1.65 6.99 10.08
CA ILE A 121 1.63 8.44 9.88
C ILE A 121 2.83 9.03 10.62
N ASP A 122 3.63 9.84 9.93
CA ASP A 122 4.77 10.54 10.53
C ASP A 122 4.36 11.86 11.20
N SER A 123 5.32 12.56 11.82
CA SER A 123 5.08 13.85 12.49
C SER A 123 4.69 14.98 11.54
N GLN A 124 4.89 14.81 10.23
CA GLN A 124 4.48 15.75 9.19
C GLN A 124 3.10 15.41 8.61
N GLY A 125 2.43 14.37 9.12
CA GLY A 125 1.15 13.89 8.63
C GLY A 125 1.23 13.13 7.31
N GLN A 126 2.43 12.69 6.91
CA GLN A 126 2.65 11.86 5.70
C GLN A 126 2.53 10.38 6.06
N LEU A 127 2.04 9.58 5.12
CA LEU A 127 1.98 8.13 5.26
C LEU A 127 3.30 7.53 4.78
N GLU A 128 4.10 7.03 5.70
CA GLU A 128 5.32 6.30 5.42
C GLU A 128 5.05 4.80 5.39
N LEU A 129 5.44 4.16 4.29
CA LEU A 129 5.36 2.72 4.08
C LEU A 129 6.75 2.13 3.95
N SER A 130 7.07 1.16 4.80
CA SER A 130 8.23 0.29 4.67
C SER A 130 7.79 -1.07 4.18
N ILE A 131 8.38 -1.54 3.08
CA ILE A 131 7.96 -2.75 2.37
C ILE A 131 9.13 -3.71 2.30
N LEU A 132 9.04 -4.84 3.01
CA LEU A 132 9.94 -5.97 2.82
C LEU A 132 9.47 -6.77 1.60
N LEU A 133 10.31 -6.80 0.58
CA LEU A 133 10.06 -7.53 -0.66
C LEU A 133 10.44 -9.02 -0.52
N PRO A 134 9.87 -9.91 -1.34
CA PRO A 134 10.24 -11.34 -1.35
C PRO A 134 11.75 -11.60 -1.55
N THR A 135 12.46 -10.66 -2.20
CA THR A 135 13.90 -10.72 -2.42
C THR A 135 14.74 -10.42 -1.17
N GLY A 136 14.12 -10.04 -0.05
CA GLY A 136 14.78 -9.59 1.18
C GLY A 136 15.19 -8.13 1.16
N LYS A 137 15.03 -7.42 0.03
CA LYS A 137 15.25 -5.96 -0.03
C LYS A 137 14.08 -5.21 0.59
N THR A 138 14.37 -4.04 1.15
CA THR A 138 13.36 -3.10 1.64
C THR A 138 13.11 -2.00 0.61
N CYS A 139 11.85 -1.62 0.44
CA CYS A 139 11.43 -0.43 -0.30
C CYS A 139 10.75 0.54 0.67
N ARG A 140 11.11 1.81 0.56
CA ARG A 140 10.49 2.90 1.32
C ARG A 140 9.67 3.75 0.37
N ARG A 141 8.42 4.00 0.75
CA ARG A 141 7.50 4.89 0.04
C ARG A 141 6.96 5.92 1.03
N VAL A 142 6.91 7.17 0.60
CA VAL A 142 6.27 8.25 1.37
C VAL A 142 5.11 8.79 0.55
N LEU A 143 3.92 8.89 1.16
CA LEU A 143 2.72 9.39 0.52
C LEU A 143 2.22 10.64 1.25
N LYS A 144 1.84 11.65 0.46
CA LYS A 144 1.28 12.91 0.94
C LYS A 144 -0.24 12.89 0.79
N ARG A 145 -0.95 13.53 1.72
CA ARG A 145 -2.40 13.72 1.58
C ARG A 145 -2.73 14.49 0.32
N VAL A 146 -3.77 14.05 -0.38
CA VAL A 146 -4.38 14.79 -1.48
C VAL A 146 -5.52 15.62 -0.87
N GLN A 147 -5.47 16.93 -1.05
CA GLN A 147 -6.57 17.84 -0.70
C GLN A 147 -7.74 17.66 -1.66
#